data_AF-A0A962VZ11-F1
#
_entry.id   AF-A0A962VZ11-F1
#
_cell.length_a   1.000
_cell.length_b   1.000
_cell.length_c   1.000
_cell.angle_alpha   90.00
_cell.angle_beta   90.00
_cell.angle_gamma   90.00
#
_symmetry.space_group_name_H-M   'P 1'
#
loop_
_entity.id
_entity.type
_entity.pdbx_description
1 polymer ?
#
loop_
_entity_poly.entity_id
_entity_poly.type
_entity_poly.pdbx_seq_one_letter_code
_entity_poly.pdbx_strand_id
1 'polypeptide(L)' 'MSDRPFKVLGIQQIAIGGLDKSKLSRLWVDTLGLTLTGNFRSERENVDEDIAAIGSGPFKVEVD' A
#
# COMPACT_ATOMS: atom_id res chain seq x y z
N MET A 1 3.57 -8.02 -33.27
CA MET A 1 3.49 -7.71 -31.82
C MET A 1 2.52 -8.71 -31.24
N SER A 2 2.90 -9.54 -30.26
CA SER A 2 1.98 -10.52 -29.71
C SER A 2 0.89 -9.80 -28.91
N ASP A 3 -0.37 -10.03 -29.24
CA ASP A 3 -1.50 -9.54 -28.46
C ASP A 3 -1.44 -10.14 -27.06
N ARG A 4 -1.37 -9.28 -26.03
CA ARG A 4 -1.47 -9.74 -24.66
C ARG A 4 -2.92 -10.20 -24.43
N PRO A 5 -3.17 -11.43 -23.92
CA PRO A 5 -4.53 -11.91 -23.65
C PRO A 5 -5.17 -11.21 -22.44
N PHE A 6 -4.57 -10.13 -21.95
CA PHE A 6 -4.97 -9.37 -20.78
C PHE A 6 -4.64 -7.89 -20.95
N LYS A 7 -5.28 -7.06 -20.12
CA LYS A 7 -4.99 -5.63 -20.00
C LYS A 7 -4.43 -5.34 -18.61
N VAL A 8 -3.38 -4.52 -18.56
CA VAL A 8 -2.88 -3.96 -17.30
C VAL A 8 -3.68 -2.69 -17.03
N LEU A 9 -4.40 -2.65 -15.92
CA LEU A 9 -5.29 -1.53 -15.59
C LEU A 9 -4.58 -0.43 -14.79
N GLY A 10 -3.52 -0.79 -14.06
CA GLY A 10 -2.77 0.11 -13.20
C GLY A 10 -2.17 -0.62 -12.01
N ILE A 11 -1.69 0.15 -11.04
CA ILE A 11 -1.26 -0.34 -9.73
C ILE A 11 -2.48 -0.34 -8.83
N GLN A 12 -2.64 -1.39 -8.03
CA GLN A 12 -3.70 -1.48 -7.02
C GLN A 12 -3.14 -1.37 -5.60
N GLN A 13 -1.97 -1.94 -5.33
CA GLN A 13 -1.38 -1.95 -3.99
C GLN A 13 0.15 -2.06 -4.04
N ILE A 14 0.80 -1.57 -2.99
CA ILE A 14 2.25 -1.66 -2.76
C ILE A 14 2.49 -2.12 -1.33
N ALA A 15 2.90 -3.39 -1.16
CA ALA A 15 3.29 -3.92 0.14
C ALA A 15 4.78 -3.69 0.40
N ILE A 16 5.14 -3.08 1.54
CA ILE A 16 6.51 -2.79 1.94
C ILE A 16 6.80 -3.19 3.38
N GLY A 17 7.62 -4.22 3.55
CA GLY A 17 8.08 -4.65 4.86
C GLY A 17 9.23 -3.80 5.41
N GLY A 18 9.25 -3.62 6.73
CA GLY A 18 10.35 -3.00 7.46
C GLY A 18 10.40 -3.49 8.90
N LEU A 19 11.60 -3.43 9.52
CA LEU A 19 11.77 -3.81 10.93
C LEU A 19 11.11 -2.82 11.91
N ASP A 20 10.83 -1.60 11.43
CA ASP A 20 10.25 -0.52 12.23
C ASP A 20 9.13 0.14 11.43
N LYS A 21 7.89 -0.23 11.77
CA LYS A 21 6.67 0.29 11.14
C LYS A 21 6.61 1.82 11.18
N SER A 22 7.10 2.45 12.25
CA SER A 22 7.02 3.90 12.41
C SER A 22 7.79 4.68 11.34
N LYS A 23 8.86 4.10 10.79
CA LYS A 23 9.62 4.71 9.69
C LYS A 23 8.84 4.67 8.38
N LEU A 24 8.06 3.60 8.16
CA LEU A 24 7.18 3.48 7.00
C LEU A 24 6.03 4.48 7.11
N SER A 25 5.37 4.56 8.26
CA SER A 25 4.28 5.53 8.50
C SER A 25 4.78 6.97 8.32
N ARG A 26 5.96 7.29 8.86
CA ARG A 26 6.57 8.63 8.69
C ARG A 26 6.86 8.97 7.23
N LEU A 27 7.33 8.00 6.45
CA LEU A 27 7.59 8.24 5.02
C LEU A 27 6.27 8.45 4.28
N TRP A 28 5.36 7.50 4.37
CA TRP A 28 4.15 7.49 3.55
C TRP A 28 3.13 8.54 3.98
N VAL A 29 2.85 8.65 5.27
CA VAL A 29 1.84 9.57 5.80
C VAL A 29 2.44 10.96 5.99
N ASP A 30 3.47 11.10 6.82
CA ASP A 30 3.94 12.44 7.21
C ASP A 30 4.71 13.15 6.09
N THR A 31 5.54 12.41 5.35
CA THR A 31 6.44 13.01 4.34
C THR A 31 5.78 13.10 2.97
N LEU A 32 5.08 12.04 2.54
CA LEU A 32 4.45 11.96 1.22
C LEU A 32 2.96 12.31 1.22
N GLY A 33 2.35 12.48 2.40
CA GLY A 33 0.98 12.95 2.52
C GLY A 33 -0.09 11.91 2.17
N LEU A 34 0.23 10.61 2.22
CA LEU A 34 -0.78 9.55 2.07
C LEU A 34 -1.76 9.59 3.23
N THR A 35 -3.00 9.21 2.95
CA THR A 35 -4.05 9.15 3.97
C THR A 35 -4.04 7.78 4.62
N LEU A 36 -3.88 7.73 5.94
CA LEU A 36 -4.07 6.49 6.70
C LEU A 36 -5.54 6.07 6.64
N THR A 37 -5.79 4.82 6.24
CA THR A 37 -7.14 4.27 6.01
C THR A 37 -7.46 3.07 6.90
N GLY A 38 -6.46 2.41 7.47
CA GLY A 38 -6.65 1.27 8.36
C GLY A 38 -5.34 0.79 8.96
N ASN A 39 -5.44 -0.26 9.78
CA ASN A 39 -4.29 -1.00 10.30
C ASN A 39 -4.68 -2.48 10.33
N PHE A 40 -3.71 -3.37 10.13
CA PHE A 40 -3.91 -4.80 10.22
C PHE A 40 -2.81 -5.45 11.06
N ARG A 41 -3.17 -6.47 11.83
CA ARG A 41 -2.21 -7.22 12.64
C ARG A 41 -2.59 -8.69 12.69
N SER A 42 -1.61 -9.55 12.44
CA SER A 42 -1.75 -11.00 12.49
C SER A 42 -0.52 -11.62 13.15
N GLU A 43 -0.71 -12.22 14.32
CA GLU A 43 0.36 -12.95 15.00
C GLU A 43 0.76 -14.21 14.22
N ARG A 44 -0.22 -14.90 13.62
CA ARG A 44 0.02 -16.12 12.84
C ARG A 44 0.90 -15.86 11.62
N GLU A 45 0.69 -14.72 10.97
CA GLU A 45 1.44 -14.32 9.77
C GLU A 45 2.65 -13.43 10.13
N ASN A 46 2.85 -13.10 11.41
CA ASN A 46 3.87 -12.14 11.90
C ASN A 46 3.82 -10.78 11.17
N VAL A 47 2.61 -10.20 11.08
CA VAL A 47 2.33 -8.91 10.42
C VAL A 47 1.76 -7.93 11.44
N ASP A 48 2.24 -6.69 11.40
CA ASP A 48 1.67 -5.51 12.06
C ASP A 48 1.92 -4.33 11.10
N GLU A 49 0.87 -3.85 10.43
CA GLU A 49 0.95 -2.93 9.29
C GLU A 49 -0.04 -1.77 9.39
N ASP A 50 0.34 -0.64 8.80
CA ASP A 50 -0.47 0.57 8.67
C ASP A 50 -0.86 0.68 7.19
N ILE A 51 -2.15 0.83 6.92
CA ILE A 51 -2.67 0.84 5.55
C ILE A 51 -2.94 2.29 5.13
N ALA A 52 -2.08 2.83 4.26
CA ALA A 52 -2.21 4.17 3.71
C ALA A 52 -2.72 4.14 2.26
N ALA A 53 -3.33 5.22 1.79
CA ALA A 53 -3.84 5.30 0.43
C ALA A 53 -3.59 6.65 -0.24
N ILE A 54 -3.45 6.61 -1.57
CA ILE A 54 -3.38 7.77 -2.45
C ILE A 54 -4.30 7.60 -3.66
N GLY A 55 -4.71 8.71 -4.25
CA GLY A 55 -5.58 8.71 -5.41
C GLY A 55 -7.05 8.51 -5.04
N SER A 56 -7.87 8.26 -6.06
CA SER A 56 -9.33 8.25 -5.91
C SER A 56 -9.99 7.38 -6.97
N GLY A 57 -11.17 6.84 -6.64
CA GLY A 57 -11.95 6.04 -7.57
C GLY A 57 -11.17 4.81 -8.08
N PRO A 58 -11.24 4.49 -9.37
CA PRO A 58 -10.52 3.36 -9.96
C PRO A 58 -8.98 3.44 -9.90
N PHE A 59 -8.43 4.62 -9.59
CA PHE A 59 -6.99 4.85 -9.49
C PHE A 59 -6.52 5.03 -8.04
N LYS A 60 -7.35 4.67 -7.05
CA LYS A 60 -6.92 4.61 -5.66
C LYS A 60 -5.92 3.46 -5.50
N VAL A 61 -4.76 3.76 -4.91
CA VAL A 61 -3.69 2.80 -4.62
C VAL A 61 -3.50 2.71 -3.12
N GLU A 62 -3.38 1.48 -2.63
CA GLU A 62 -3.09 1.16 -1.24
C GLU A 62 -1.59 0.94 -1.03
N VAL A 63 -1.08 1.33 0.14
CA VAL A 63 0.28 1.07 0.60
C VAL A 63 0.20 0.48 2.00
N ASP A 64 0.65 -0.76 2.12
CA ASP A 64 0.62 -1.60 3.32
C ASP A 64 2.02 -1.96 3.82
#